data_AF-A0ABD4Q7L3-F1
#
_entry.id   AF-A0ABD4Q7L3-F1
#
_cell.length_a   1.000
_cell.length_b   1.000
_cell.length_c   1.000
_cell.angle_alpha   90.00
_cell.angle_beta   90.00
_cell.angle_gamma   90.00
#
_symmetry.space_group_name_H-M   'P 1'
#
loop_
_entity.id
_entity.type
_entity.pdbx_description
1 polymer ?
#
loop_
_entity_poly.entity_id
_entity_poly.type
_entity_poly.pdbx_seq_one_letter_code
_entity_poly.pdbx_strand_id
1 'polypeptide(L)'
;HLRDLNTERRHAVLAATVLHLSRHLTDCAIDMFKKLMGILTRRANNQAAARVTRSVREVQTPLKDVSKVCHAIIKAREKGEDMAKALDLVIQWPAFATSVQAVDTLIAPDVIDGKIEMLQRYPTIRKLAPQFLSTLVFRG
;
A
#
# COMPACT_ATOMS: atom_id res chain seq x y z
N HIS A 1 -13.15 -44.77 -32.18
CA HIS A 1 -13.35 -43.38 -32.64
C HIS A 1 -12.12 -42.72 -33.26
N LEU A 2 -10.97 -42.53 -32.57
CA LEU A 2 -9.77 -41.91 -33.19
C LEU A 2 -8.91 -42.88 -34.02
N ARG A 3 -8.91 -44.17 -33.66
CA ARG A 3 -8.21 -45.25 -34.38
C ARG A 3 -8.84 -45.61 -35.72
N ASP A 4 -10.11 -45.24 -35.92
CA ASP A 4 -10.88 -45.56 -37.13
C ASP A 4 -10.73 -44.47 -38.21
N LEU A 5 -10.10 -43.34 -37.86
CA LEU A 5 -9.74 -42.29 -38.81
C LEU A 5 -8.45 -42.65 -39.55
N ASN A 6 -8.40 -42.28 -40.84
CA ASN A 6 -7.16 -42.30 -41.60
C ASN A 6 -6.08 -41.39 -40.94
N THR A 7 -4.82 -41.67 -41.22
CA THR A 7 -3.67 -41.04 -40.54
C THR A 7 -3.71 -39.51 -40.62
N GLU A 8 -4.06 -38.96 -41.78
CA GLU A 8 -4.19 -37.50 -41.99
C GLU A 8 -5.28 -36.87 -41.12
N ARG A 9 -6.49 -37.44 -41.10
CA ARG A 9 -7.59 -36.93 -40.26
C ARG A 9 -7.26 -37.08 -38.78
N ARG A 10 -6.58 -38.16 -38.39
CA ARG A 10 -6.12 -38.36 -37.02
C ARG A 10 -5.13 -37.27 -36.60
N HIS A 11 -4.12 -36.98 -37.44
CA HIS A 11 -3.16 -35.90 -37.18
C HIS A 11 -3.84 -34.54 -37.13
N ALA A 12 -4.76 -34.24 -38.04
CA ALA A 12 -5.51 -32.99 -38.05
C ALA A 12 -6.33 -32.81 -36.76
N VAL A 13 -7.01 -33.86 -36.29
CA VAL A 13 -7.78 -33.81 -35.03
C VAL A 13 -6.86 -33.64 -33.83
N LEU A 14 -5.73 -34.35 -33.76
CA LEU A 14 -4.75 -34.20 -32.68
C LEU A 14 -4.13 -32.80 -32.65
N ALA A 15 -3.77 -32.25 -33.82
CA ALA A 15 -3.24 -30.90 -33.90
C ALA A 15 -4.29 -29.87 -33.47
N ALA A 16 -5.54 -30.01 -33.93
CA ALA A 16 -6.64 -29.14 -33.54
C ALA A 16 -6.93 -29.19 -32.03
N THR A 17 -6.91 -30.38 -31.41
CA THR A 17 -7.14 -30.51 -29.96
C THR A 17 -5.99 -29.92 -29.15
N VAL A 18 -4.73 -30.13 -29.56
CA VAL A 18 -3.57 -29.50 -28.91
C VAL A 18 -3.65 -27.97 -28.99
N LEU A 19 -3.99 -27.41 -30.16
CA LEU A 19 -4.16 -25.97 -30.33
C LEU A 19 -5.32 -25.41 -29.52
N HIS A 20 -6.43 -26.15 -29.42
CA HIS A 20 -7.57 -25.77 -28.60
C HIS A 20 -7.19 -25.75 -27.11
N LEU A 21 -6.55 -26.82 -26.62
CA LEU A 21 -6.14 -26.93 -25.23
C LEU A 21 -5.07 -25.88 -24.86
N SER A 22 -4.11 -25.64 -25.75
CA SER A 22 -3.09 -24.60 -25.54
C SER A 22 -3.70 -23.21 -25.38
N ARG A 23 -4.72 -22.87 -26.19
CA ARG A 23 -5.47 -21.61 -26.04
C ARG A 23 -6.21 -21.57 -24.71
N HIS A 24 -6.98 -22.61 -24.41
CA HIS A 24 -7.76 -22.69 -23.17
C HIS A 24 -6.88 -22.56 -21.92
N LEU A 25 -5.72 -23.24 -21.89
CA LEU A 25 -4.77 -23.15 -20.78
C LEU A 25 -4.14 -21.76 -20.67
N THR A 26 -3.87 -21.10 -21.79
CA THR A 26 -3.36 -19.72 -21.81
C THR A 26 -4.38 -18.75 -21.22
N ASP A 27 -5.64 -18.85 -21.63
CA ASP A 27 -6.73 -18.04 -21.08
C ASP A 27 -6.89 -18.26 -19.57
N CYS A 28 -6.89 -19.53 -19.14
CA CYS A 28 -6.95 -19.88 -17.72
C CYS A 28 -5.76 -19.30 -16.92
N ALA A 29 -4.55 -19.40 -17.46
CA ALA A 29 -3.35 -18.86 -16.82
C ALA A 29 -3.42 -17.33 -16.67
N ILE A 30 -3.88 -16.64 -17.73
CA ILE A 30 -4.09 -15.18 -17.70
C ILE A 30 -5.14 -14.81 -16.65
N ASP A 31 -6.25 -15.54 -16.55
CA ASP A 31 -7.30 -15.26 -15.56
C ASP A 31 -6.84 -15.52 -14.12
N MET A 32 -6.06 -16.58 -13.89
CA MET A 32 -5.42 -16.81 -12.59
C MET A 32 -4.46 -15.68 -12.24
N PHE A 33 -3.66 -15.24 -13.21
CA PHE A 33 -2.74 -14.12 -13.02
C PHE A 33 -3.50 -12.82 -12.67
N LYS A 34 -4.58 -12.48 -13.40
CA LYS A 34 -5.45 -11.33 -13.07
C LYS A 34 -5.99 -11.41 -11.65
N LYS A 35 -6.51 -12.58 -11.23
CA LYS A 35 -7.03 -12.78 -9.86
C LYS A 35 -5.95 -12.58 -8.82
N LEU A 36 -4.77 -13.17 -9.02
CA LEU A 36 -3.62 -13.04 -8.13
C LEU A 36 -3.17 -11.57 -8.02
N MET A 37 -3.12 -10.85 -9.13
CA MET A 37 -2.82 -9.42 -9.16
C MET A 37 -3.83 -8.59 -8.38
N GLY A 38 -5.12 -8.90 -8.48
CA GLY A 38 -6.17 -8.26 -7.69
C GLY A 38 -6.00 -8.50 -6.19
N ILE A 39 -5.69 -9.73 -5.78
CA ILE A 39 -5.45 -10.09 -4.39
C ILE A 39 -4.23 -9.35 -3.83
N LEU A 40 -3.10 -9.37 -4.54
CA LEU A 40 -1.88 -8.68 -4.12
C LEU A 40 -2.09 -7.17 -4.02
N THR A 41 -2.79 -6.58 -4.98
CA THR A 41 -3.09 -5.14 -4.97
C THR A 41 -3.97 -4.77 -3.79
N ARG A 42 -5.03 -5.55 -3.53
CA ARG A 42 -5.91 -5.33 -2.37
C ARG A 42 -5.16 -5.47 -1.05
N ARG A 43 -4.29 -6.48 -0.92
CA ARG A 43 -3.46 -6.67 0.27
C ARG A 43 -2.53 -5.48 0.51
N ALA A 44 -1.85 -5.01 -0.52
CA ALA A 44 -0.96 -3.87 -0.44
C ALA A 44 -1.71 -2.57 -0.07
N ASN A 45 -2.89 -2.35 -0.65
CA ASN A 45 -3.74 -1.20 -0.33
C ASN A 45 -4.22 -1.24 1.13
N ASN A 46 -4.67 -2.41 1.60
CA ASN A 46 -5.11 -2.59 2.98
C ASN A 46 -3.96 -2.36 3.97
N GLN A 47 -2.75 -2.84 3.68
CA GLN A 47 -1.58 -2.60 4.52
C GLN A 47 -1.20 -1.13 4.58
N ALA A 48 -1.21 -0.43 3.44
CA ALA A 48 -0.97 1.00 3.40
C ALA A 48 -2.03 1.79 4.18
N ALA A 49 -3.33 1.48 4.00
CA ALA A 49 -4.40 2.10 4.76
C ALA A 49 -4.25 1.87 6.27
N ALA A 50 -3.91 0.65 6.69
CA ALA A 50 -3.67 0.33 8.10
C ALA A 50 -2.47 1.11 8.68
N ARG A 51 -1.40 1.33 7.89
CA ARG A 51 -0.26 2.16 8.31
C ARG A 51 -0.67 3.61 8.54
N VAL A 52 -1.46 4.19 7.62
CA VAL A 52 -1.98 5.56 7.78
C VAL A 52 -2.89 5.66 9.02
N THR A 53 -3.79 4.71 9.23
CA THR A 53 -4.64 4.71 10.44
C THR A 53 -3.81 4.61 11.71
N ARG A 54 -2.74 3.79 11.70
CA ARG A 54 -1.83 3.64 12.83
C ARG A 54 -1.05 4.93 13.10
N SER A 55 -0.50 5.56 12.06
CA SER A 55 0.24 6.82 12.22
C SER A 55 -0.66 7.95 12.74
N VAL A 56 -1.89 8.08 12.23
CA VAL A 56 -2.88 9.03 12.76
C VAL A 56 -3.16 8.80 14.24
N ARG A 57 -3.26 7.54 14.67
CA ARG A 57 -3.49 7.19 16.09
C ARG A 57 -2.27 7.51 16.96
N GLU A 58 -1.07 7.23 16.48
CA GLU A 58 0.18 7.51 17.21
C GLU A 58 0.40 9.03 17.40
N VAL A 59 -0.10 9.84 16.47
CA VAL A 59 0.07 11.30 16.45
C VAL A 59 -1.01 12.05 17.22
N GLN A 60 -2.16 11.42 17.45
CA GLN A 60 -3.28 12.04 18.14
C GLN A 60 -2.91 12.53 19.56
N THR A 61 -2.07 11.80 20.28
CA THR A 61 -1.65 12.18 21.64
C THR A 61 -0.70 13.38 21.63
N PRO A 62 0.44 13.37 20.88
CA PRO A 62 1.30 14.54 20.73
C PRO A 62 0.54 15.80 20.29
N LEU A 63 -0.35 15.70 19.30
CA LEU A 63 -1.16 16.84 18.83
C LEU A 63 -2.09 17.38 19.92
N LYS A 64 -2.70 16.51 20.73
CA LYS A 64 -3.52 16.93 21.87
C LYS A 64 -2.70 17.71 22.88
N ASP A 65 -1.48 17.27 23.17
CA ASP A 65 -0.61 17.95 24.14
C ASP A 65 -0.11 19.30 23.63
N VAL A 66 0.27 19.37 22.35
CA VAL A 66 0.58 20.66 21.69
C VAL A 66 -0.63 21.60 21.73
N SER A 67 -1.83 21.09 21.43
CA SER A 67 -3.07 21.90 21.47
C SER A 67 -3.39 22.43 22.87
N LYS A 68 -3.24 21.60 23.92
CA LYS A 68 -3.45 22.02 25.31
C LYS A 68 -2.50 23.16 25.70
N VAL A 69 -1.23 23.05 25.31
CA VAL A 69 -0.22 24.09 25.55
C VAL A 69 -0.60 25.39 24.85
N CYS A 70 -0.97 25.33 23.57
CA CYS A 70 -1.42 26.52 22.84
C CYS A 70 -2.62 27.21 23.52
N HIS A 71 -3.61 26.43 23.98
CA HIS A 71 -4.75 26.99 24.71
C HIS A 71 -4.35 27.63 26.04
N ALA A 72 -3.42 27.03 26.77
CA ALA A 72 -2.92 27.58 28.04
C ALA A 72 -2.23 28.94 27.82
N ILE A 73 -1.39 29.03 26.78
CA ILE A 73 -0.69 30.27 26.42
C ILE A 73 -1.69 31.35 25.98
N ILE A 74 -2.66 31.01 25.13
CA ILE A 74 -3.70 31.96 24.67
C ILE A 74 -4.46 32.52 25.87
N LYS A 75 -4.91 31.65 26.78
CA LYS A 75 -5.67 32.05 27.97
C LYS A 75 -4.86 32.91 28.94
N ALA A 76 -3.57 32.60 29.14
CA ALA A 76 -2.69 33.41 29.97
C ALA A 76 -2.51 34.81 29.39
N ARG A 77 -2.30 34.90 28.07
CA ARG A 77 -2.20 36.17 27.35
C ARG A 77 -3.47 37.01 27.47
N GLU A 78 -4.64 36.40 27.29
CA GLU A 78 -5.94 37.09 27.41
C GLU A 78 -6.19 37.66 28.81
N LYS A 79 -5.66 37.01 29.84
CA LYS A 79 -5.82 37.41 31.24
C LYS A 79 -4.69 38.30 31.78
N GLY A 80 -3.64 38.54 30.99
CA GLY A 80 -2.44 39.23 31.46
C GLY A 80 -1.65 38.43 32.51
N GLU A 81 -1.80 37.11 32.53
CA GLU A 81 -1.09 36.20 33.44
C GLU A 81 0.27 35.78 32.87
N ASP A 82 1.17 35.34 33.74
CA ASP A 82 2.49 34.84 33.34
C ASP A 82 2.35 33.53 32.53
N MET A 83 2.73 33.60 31.26
CA MET A 83 2.66 32.48 30.31
C MET A 83 3.53 31.29 30.72
N ALA A 84 4.69 31.53 31.36
CA ALA A 84 5.58 30.45 31.80
C ALA A 84 4.92 29.64 32.92
N LYS A 85 4.29 30.33 33.89
CA LYS A 85 3.53 29.67 34.96
C LYS A 85 2.30 28.91 34.43
N ALA A 86 1.59 29.49 33.46
CA ALA A 86 0.44 28.83 32.85
C ALA A 86 0.82 27.55 32.10
N LEU A 87 2.03 27.51 31.53
CA LEU A 87 2.55 26.35 30.83
C LEU A 87 2.93 25.21 31.79
N ASP A 88 3.65 25.52 32.88
CA ASP A 88 4.07 24.55 33.90
C ASP A 88 2.88 23.82 34.54
N LEU A 89 1.70 24.47 34.58
CA LEU A 89 0.46 23.89 35.08
C LEU A 89 -0.14 22.82 34.16
N VAL A 90 0.24 22.79 32.87
CA VAL A 90 -0.39 21.94 31.85
C VAL A 90 0.52 20.81 31.41
N ILE A 91 1.83 21.04 31.31
CA ILE A 91 2.79 20.01 30.93
C ILE A 91 4.21 20.35 31.41
N GLN A 92 5.03 19.32 31.66
CA GLN A 92 6.46 19.50 31.89
C GLN A 92 7.19 19.82 30.57
N TRP A 93 8.12 20.78 30.60
CA TRP A 93 8.85 21.24 29.42
C TRP A 93 9.52 20.12 28.58
N PRO A 94 10.18 19.09 29.17
CA PRO A 94 10.76 17.99 28.39
C PRO A 94 9.71 17.15 27.63
N ALA A 95 8.54 16.96 28.23
CA ALA A 95 7.45 16.22 27.59
C ALA A 95 6.85 17.03 26.42
N PHE A 96 6.76 18.35 26.55
CA PHE A 96 6.33 19.22 25.46
C PHE A 96 7.31 19.18 24.27
N ALA A 97 8.61 19.30 24.53
CA ALA A 97 9.63 19.20 23.49
C ALA A 97 9.57 17.86 22.74
N THR A 98 9.33 16.76 23.47
CA THR A 98 9.13 15.43 22.89
C THR A 98 7.89 15.37 22.00
N SER A 99 6.77 15.95 22.44
CA SER A 99 5.54 16.03 21.64
C SER A 99 5.71 16.87 20.36
N VAL A 100 6.44 17.98 20.43
CA VAL A 100 6.76 18.82 19.25
C VAL A 100 7.65 18.04 18.28
N GLN A 101 8.71 17.40 18.75
CA GLN A 101 9.59 16.59 17.91
C GLN A 101 8.85 15.41 17.25
N ALA A 102 7.91 14.79 17.95
CA ALA A 102 7.06 13.73 17.40
C ALA A 102 6.15 14.25 16.26
N VAL A 103 5.64 15.48 16.39
CA VAL A 103 4.87 16.15 15.33
C VAL A 103 5.76 16.51 14.13
N ASP A 104 6.95 17.07 14.38
CA ASP A 104 7.90 17.46 13.32
C ASP A 104 8.40 16.26 12.50
N THR A 105 8.69 15.14 13.18
CA THR A 105 9.10 13.88 12.54
C THR A 105 8.03 13.37 11.58
N LEU A 106 6.76 13.64 11.86
CA LEU A 106 5.64 13.17 11.05
C LEU A 106 5.33 14.09 9.85
N ILE A 107 5.58 15.39 9.98
CA ILE A 107 5.40 16.37 8.90
C ILE A 107 6.62 16.35 7.95
N ALA A 108 7.70 15.67 8.34
CA ALA A 108 8.91 15.54 7.54
C ALA A 108 8.59 14.94 6.14
N PRO A 109 9.09 15.59 5.06
CA PRO A 109 8.76 15.20 3.68
C PRO A 109 9.21 13.77 3.32
N ASP A 110 10.23 13.23 3.98
CA ASP A 110 10.74 11.87 3.77
C ASP A 110 9.74 10.77 4.19
N VAL A 111 8.81 11.08 5.10
CA VAL A 111 7.72 10.18 5.50
C VAL A 111 6.57 10.21 4.48
N ILE A 112 6.49 11.26 3.66
CA ILE A 112 5.44 11.53 2.68
C ILE A 112 6.02 11.52 1.25
N ASP A 113 7.09 10.76 0.99
CA ASP A 113 7.50 10.51 -0.39
C ASP A 113 6.59 9.46 -1.02
N GLY A 114 5.50 9.93 -1.65
CA GLY A 114 4.53 9.10 -2.35
C GLY A 114 5.16 8.22 -3.44
N LYS A 115 6.34 8.58 -3.97
CA LYS A 115 7.06 7.75 -4.95
C LYS A 115 7.71 6.55 -4.27
N ILE A 116 8.38 6.73 -3.13
CA ILE A 116 8.94 5.62 -2.34
C ILE A 116 7.82 4.71 -1.83
N GLU A 117 6.72 5.28 -1.34
CA GLU A 117 5.56 4.52 -0.90
C GLU A 117 5.00 3.64 -2.04
N MET A 118 4.84 4.21 -3.24
CA MET A 118 4.40 3.46 -4.43
C MET A 118 5.36 2.32 -4.78
N LEU A 119 6.68 2.55 -4.69
CA LEU A 119 7.70 1.53 -4.96
C LEU A 119 7.68 0.39 -3.94
N GLN A 120 7.41 0.70 -2.67
CA GLN A 120 7.29 -0.29 -1.58
C GLN A 120 5.96 -1.04 -1.60
N ARG A 121 4.92 -0.51 -2.25
CA ARG A 121 3.56 -1.08 -2.22
C ARG A 121 3.43 -2.38 -3.03
N TYR A 122 4.22 -2.56 -4.09
CA TYR A 122 4.01 -3.67 -5.05
C TYR A 122 5.26 -4.51 -5.39
N PRO A 123 6.11 -4.92 -4.43
CA PRO A 123 7.37 -5.62 -4.71
C PRO A 123 7.16 -6.99 -5.38
N THR A 124 6.19 -7.77 -4.90
CA THR A 124 5.86 -9.09 -5.45
C THR A 124 5.35 -8.99 -6.88
N ILE A 125 4.53 -7.98 -7.18
CA ILE A 125 3.99 -7.73 -8.52
C ILE A 125 5.13 -7.40 -9.49
N ARG A 126 6.05 -6.51 -9.11
CA ARG A 126 7.19 -6.13 -9.95
C ARG A 126 8.10 -7.32 -10.29
N LYS A 127 8.22 -8.30 -9.39
CA LYS A 127 9.01 -9.51 -9.62
C LYS A 127 8.26 -10.53 -10.49
N LEU A 128 6.97 -10.76 -10.20
CA LEU A 128 6.20 -11.85 -10.81
C LEU A 128 5.65 -11.50 -12.20
N ALA A 129 5.18 -10.26 -12.39
CA ALA A 129 4.51 -9.86 -13.62
C ALA A 129 5.39 -9.99 -14.87
N PRO A 130 6.65 -9.49 -14.88
CA PRO A 130 7.51 -9.64 -16.05
C PRO A 130 7.83 -11.10 -16.37
N GLN A 131 8.05 -11.93 -15.34
CA GLN A 131 8.32 -13.36 -15.52
C GLN A 131 7.13 -14.07 -16.17
N PHE A 132 5.92 -13.85 -15.67
CA PHE A 132 4.73 -14.44 -16.27
C PHE A 132 4.52 -13.97 -17.71
N LEU A 133 4.59 -12.66 -17.96
CA LEU A 133 4.36 -12.09 -19.29
C LEU A 133 5.43 -12.55 -20.30
N SER A 134 6.66 -12.82 -19.86
CA SER A 134 7.73 -13.33 -20.73
C SER A 134 7.49 -14.75 -21.26
N THR A 135 6.60 -15.52 -20.62
CA THR A 135 6.25 -16.88 -21.09
C THR A 135 5.18 -16.91 -22.18
N LEU A 136 4.55 -15.75 -22.47
CA LEU A 136 3.44 -15.64 -23.40
C LEU A 136 3.84 -14.82 -24.63
N VAL A 137 3.35 -15.23 -25.80
CA VAL A 137 3.49 -14.47 -27.04
C VAL A 137 2.18 -13.74 -27.31
N PHE A 138 2.21 -12.41 -27.21
CA PHE A 138 1.07 -11.55 -27.54
C PHE A 138 1.14 -11.18 -29.01
N ARG A 139 0.11 -11.54 -29.78
CA ARG A 139 -0.10 -11.07 -31.15
C ARG A 139 -1.32 -10.15 -31.10
N GLY A 140 -1.06 -8.85 -31.19
CA GLY A 140 -2.09 -7.81 -31.23
C GLY A 140 -2.90 -7.85 -32.51
#